data_AF-A0A8X6U914-F1
#
_entry.id   AF-A0A8X6U914-F1
#
_cell.length_a   1.000
_cell.length_b   1.000
_cell.length_c   1.000
_cell.angle_alpha   90.00
_cell.angle_beta   90.00
_cell.angle_gamma   90.00
#
_symmetry.space_group_name_H-M   'P 1'
#
loop_
_entity.id
_entity.type
_entity.pdbx_description
1 polymer ?
#
loop_
_entity_poly.entity_id
_entity_poly.type
_entity_poly.pdbx_seq_one_letter_code
_entity_poly.pdbx_strand_id
1 'polypeptide(L)'
;MENNGIANSGSEITTNGDRNSIDSGVADVVSEFLQHKLSQNGYQWNSPLITRGAGNRHAKAGTALCALADEFVSHYKDQFQDMCDQLDIRADTMKPTIEGVANELFGEGIKWSRIVAFFVFGSELAVHCKDRNSFDLINIIAYSQSAYISEKLLPWINDHGGWIGVEGVNHTNFLT
;
A
#
# COMPACT_ATOMS: atom_id res chain seq x y z
N MET A 1 8.79 3.88 50.18
CA MET A 1 8.87 5.16 49.45
C MET A 1 9.84 4.93 48.29
N GLU A 2 9.50 4.08 47.32
CA GLU A 2 8.67 4.37 46.13
C GLU A 2 9.26 5.56 45.34
N ASN A 3 9.97 5.27 44.24
CA ASN A 3 9.54 5.42 42.82
C ASN A 3 9.66 6.88 42.35
N ASN A 4 10.31 7.24 41.23
CA ASN A 4 10.27 6.65 39.90
C ASN A 4 11.54 6.97 39.11
N GLY A 5 12.22 5.93 38.61
CA GLY A 5 12.97 6.03 37.37
C GLY A 5 11.95 5.95 36.23
N ILE A 6 11.72 7.06 35.52
CA ILE A 6 10.96 7.03 34.28
C ILE A 6 11.87 6.38 33.23
N ALA A 7 11.71 5.08 33.06
CA ALA A 7 12.15 4.38 31.86
C ALA A 7 11.38 4.98 30.69
N ASN A 8 12.11 5.66 29.81
CA ASN A 8 11.62 6.11 28.52
C ASN A 8 11.37 4.86 27.66
N SER A 9 10.17 4.30 27.72
CA SER A 9 9.70 3.27 26.79
C SER A 9 9.35 3.94 25.46
N GLY A 10 10.38 4.33 24.72
CA GLY A 10 10.27 4.46 23.27
C GLY A 10 10.01 3.06 22.73
N SER A 11 8.77 2.79 22.32
CA SER A 11 8.41 1.59 21.58
C SER A 11 9.20 1.58 20.28
N GLU A 12 10.31 0.87 20.30
CA GLU A 12 11.05 0.45 19.12
C GLU A 12 10.06 -0.35 18.26
N ILE A 13 9.55 0.27 17.19
CA ILE A 13 8.72 -0.42 16.20
C ILE A 13 9.66 -1.46 15.57
N THR A 14 9.57 -2.69 16.04
CA THR A 14 10.43 -3.81 15.63
C THR A 14 10.04 -4.30 14.24
N THR A 15 10.36 -3.50 13.23
CA THR A 15 10.13 -3.78 11.79
C THR A 15 10.84 -5.03 11.24
N ASN A 16 11.53 -5.84 12.05
CA ASN A 16 12.35 -6.96 11.58
C ASN A 16 11.72 -8.35 11.76
N GLY A 17 10.88 -8.58 12.78
CA GLY A 17 10.18 -9.88 12.96
C GLY A 17 9.01 -10.07 11.99
N ASP A 18 8.52 -8.96 11.47
CA ASP A 18 7.24 -8.81 10.79
C ASP A 18 7.41 -8.88 9.24
N ARG A 19 8.62 -8.61 8.70
CA ARG A 19 8.93 -8.73 7.25
C ARG A 19 8.91 -10.15 6.69
N ASN A 20 9.06 -11.18 7.53
CA ASN A 20 9.12 -12.58 7.07
C ASN A 20 7.75 -13.16 6.67
N SER A 21 6.65 -12.45 6.93
CA SER A 21 5.29 -12.87 6.54
C SER A 21 4.84 -12.30 5.18
N ILE A 22 5.57 -11.32 4.64
CA ILE A 22 5.20 -10.70 3.36
C ILE A 22 5.65 -11.59 2.22
N ASP A 23 4.69 -11.96 1.37
CA ASP A 23 4.97 -12.69 0.13
C ASP A 23 5.82 -11.84 -0.82
N SER A 24 6.86 -12.44 -1.38
CA SER A 24 7.80 -11.74 -2.27
C SER A 24 7.14 -11.16 -3.53
N GLY A 25 6.13 -11.82 -4.10
CA GLY A 25 5.40 -11.30 -5.26
C GLY A 25 4.53 -10.10 -4.89
N VAL A 26 3.92 -10.12 -3.70
CA VAL A 26 3.21 -8.97 -3.14
C VAL A 26 4.17 -7.79 -2.92
N ALA A 27 5.31 -8.03 -2.29
CA ALA A 27 6.32 -7.00 -2.03
C ALA A 27 6.80 -6.34 -3.33
N ASP A 28 7.06 -7.14 -4.37
CA ASP A 28 7.46 -6.65 -5.70
C ASP A 28 6.41 -5.69 -6.29
N VAL A 29 5.15 -6.13 -6.33
CA VAL A 29 4.04 -5.35 -6.94
C VAL A 29 3.76 -4.06 -6.17
N VAL A 30 3.66 -4.11 -4.84
CA VAL A 30 3.42 -2.91 -4.02
C VAL A 30 4.55 -1.90 -4.16
N SER A 31 5.79 -2.39 -4.11
CA SER A 31 6.98 -1.54 -4.20
C SER A 31 7.11 -0.89 -5.57
N GLU A 32 6.86 -1.62 -6.66
CA GLU A 32 6.88 -1.06 -8.01
C GLU A 32 5.81 0.02 -8.18
N PHE A 33 4.57 -0.28 -7.74
CA PHE A 33 3.45 0.64 -7.85
C PHE A 33 3.72 1.96 -7.09
N LEU A 34 4.15 1.87 -5.82
CA LEU A 34 4.46 3.06 -5.02
C LEU A 34 5.66 3.84 -5.59
N GLN A 35 6.70 3.15 -6.06
CA GLN A 35 7.84 3.80 -6.72
C GLN A 35 7.39 4.57 -7.96
N HIS A 36 6.53 3.97 -8.80
CA HIS A 36 5.99 4.62 -9.98
C HIS A 36 5.23 5.90 -9.61
N LYS A 37 4.25 5.80 -8.69
CA LYS A 37 3.41 6.93 -8.26
C LYS A 37 4.19 8.05 -7.58
N LEU A 38 5.17 7.72 -6.76
CA LEU A 38 6.04 8.71 -6.12
C LEU A 38 6.96 9.38 -7.15
N SER A 39 7.49 8.64 -8.12
CA SER A 39 8.36 9.20 -9.18
C SER A 39 7.61 10.16 -10.10
N GLN A 40 6.34 9.88 -10.44
CA GLN A 40 5.46 10.80 -11.18
C GLN A 40 5.25 12.11 -10.41
N ASN A 41 5.33 12.06 -9.08
CA ASN A 41 5.21 13.19 -8.18
C ASN A 41 6.55 13.87 -7.85
N GLY A 42 7.62 13.53 -8.57
CA GLY A 42 8.96 14.10 -8.40
C GLY A 42 9.77 13.52 -7.23
N TYR A 43 9.34 12.40 -6.65
CA TYR A 43 9.93 11.83 -5.45
C TYR A 43 10.58 10.47 -5.72
N GLN A 44 11.88 10.35 -5.46
CA GLN A 44 12.61 9.09 -5.61
C GLN A 44 12.62 8.33 -4.28
N TRP A 45 11.77 7.33 -4.17
CA TRP A 45 11.74 6.40 -3.05
C TRP A 45 12.35 5.05 -3.45
N ASN A 46 13.12 4.45 -2.55
CA ASN A 46 13.63 3.09 -2.72
C ASN A 46 12.92 2.19 -1.72
N SER A 47 12.26 1.13 -2.21
CA SER A 47 11.54 0.23 -1.33
C SER A 47 12.47 -0.56 -0.40
N PRO A 48 12.18 -0.63 0.91
CA PRO A 48 12.88 -1.51 1.83
C PRO A 48 12.43 -2.98 1.73
N LEU A 49 11.37 -3.27 0.96
CA LEU A 49 10.78 -4.60 0.85
C LEU A 49 11.43 -5.45 -0.26
N ILE A 50 12.08 -4.82 -1.24
CA ILE A 50 12.77 -5.51 -2.34
C ILE A 50 14.27 -5.56 -2.06
N THR A 51 14.87 -6.75 -2.21
CA THR A 51 16.33 -6.88 -2.28
C THR A 51 16.82 -6.54 -3.69
N ARG A 52 17.69 -5.54 -3.84
CA ARG A 52 18.31 -5.17 -5.12
C ARG A 52 18.91 -6.40 -5.80
N GLY A 53 18.44 -6.73 -7.00
CA GLY A 53 18.92 -7.86 -7.81
C GLY A 53 17.90 -8.98 -8.02
N ALA A 54 16.78 -8.99 -7.29
CA ALA A 54 15.62 -9.79 -7.67
C ALA A 54 14.97 -9.15 -8.91
N GLY A 55 14.99 -9.86 -10.05
CA GLY A 55 14.30 -9.39 -11.25
C GLY A 55 12.80 -9.20 -10.98
N ASN A 56 12.20 -8.14 -11.52
CA ASN A 56 10.79 -7.86 -11.32
C ASN A 56 9.93 -8.87 -12.10
N ARG A 57 9.34 -9.83 -11.38
CA ARG A 57 8.55 -10.93 -11.96
C ARG A 57 7.13 -10.50 -12.33
N HIS A 58 6.67 -9.36 -11.82
CA HIS A 58 5.30 -8.88 -11.94
C HIS A 58 5.20 -7.49 -12.59
N ALA A 59 6.23 -7.07 -13.34
CA ALA A 59 6.29 -5.74 -13.98
C ALA A 59 5.06 -5.38 -14.84
N LYS A 60 4.49 -6.38 -15.52
CA LYS A 60 3.26 -6.19 -16.33
C LYS A 60 2.04 -5.94 -15.45
N ALA A 61 1.87 -6.70 -14.38
CA ALA A 61 0.81 -6.49 -13.41
C ALA A 61 0.95 -5.12 -12.72
N GLY A 62 2.17 -4.72 -12.35
CA GLY A 62 2.46 -3.37 -11.83
C GLY A 62 2.06 -2.26 -12.81
N THR A 63 2.38 -2.44 -14.10
CA THR A 63 1.99 -1.49 -15.16
C THR A 63 0.46 -1.42 -15.33
N ALA A 64 -0.22 -2.57 -15.37
CA ALA A 64 -1.68 -2.63 -15.49
C ALA A 64 -2.38 -2.00 -14.27
N LEU A 65 -1.86 -2.25 -13.05
CA LEU A 65 -2.32 -1.60 -11.83
C LEU A 65 -2.17 -0.08 -11.91
N CYS A 66 -1.04 0.43 -12.40
CA CYS A 66 -0.83 1.87 -12.56
C CYS A 66 -1.85 2.47 -13.52
N ALA A 67 -2.10 1.83 -14.67
CA ALA A 67 -3.09 2.31 -15.64
C ALA A 67 -4.51 2.35 -15.07
N LEU A 68 -4.94 1.29 -14.39
CA LEU A 68 -6.26 1.23 -13.73
C LEU A 68 -6.36 2.24 -12.58
N ALA A 69 -5.27 2.45 -11.84
CA ALA A 69 -5.22 3.44 -10.77
C ALA A 69 -5.30 4.87 -11.29
N ASP A 70 -4.62 5.20 -12.39
CA ASP A 70 -4.70 6.52 -13.03
C ASP A 70 -6.14 6.82 -13.49
N GLU A 71 -6.80 5.82 -14.08
CA GLU A 71 -8.22 5.90 -14.42
C GLU A 71 -9.07 6.14 -13.17
N PHE A 72 -8.91 5.32 -12.12
CA PHE A 72 -9.65 5.45 -10.87
C PHE A 72 -9.51 6.84 -10.23
N VAL A 73 -8.28 7.35 -10.11
CA VAL A 73 -8.00 8.67 -9.51
C VAL A 73 -8.63 9.78 -10.33
N SER A 74 -8.63 9.69 -11.66
CA SER A 74 -9.25 10.72 -12.51
C SER A 74 -10.74 10.91 -12.24
N HIS A 75 -11.43 9.86 -11.76
CA HIS A 75 -12.86 9.88 -11.45
C HIS A 75 -13.18 10.32 -10.02
N TYR A 76 -12.26 10.15 -9.07
CA TYR A 76 -12.50 10.35 -7.63
C TYR A 76 -11.53 11.31 -6.95
N LYS A 77 -10.79 12.11 -7.73
CA LYS A 77 -9.66 12.94 -7.26
C LYS A 77 -9.96 13.77 -6.01
N ASP A 78 -11.06 14.51 -6.00
CA ASP A 78 -11.40 15.41 -4.90
C ASP A 78 -11.70 14.62 -3.60
N GLN A 79 -12.33 13.46 -3.72
CA GLN A 79 -12.68 12.59 -2.58
C GLN A 79 -11.43 11.98 -1.92
N PHE A 80 -10.41 11.65 -2.72
CA PHE A 80 -9.15 11.14 -2.20
C PHE A 80 -8.35 12.21 -1.46
N GLN A 81 -8.30 13.43 -1.98
CA GLN A 81 -7.63 14.54 -1.30
C GLN A 81 -8.29 14.83 0.06
N ASP A 82 -9.62 14.98 0.08
CA ASP A 82 -10.37 15.21 1.31
C ASP A 82 -10.19 14.08 2.33
N MET A 83 -10.15 12.83 1.87
CA MET A 83 -9.91 11.67 2.73
C MET A 83 -8.50 11.68 3.33
N CYS A 84 -7.46 11.93 2.52
CA CYS A 84 -6.08 12.01 3.01
C CYS A 84 -5.88 13.14 4.03
N ASP A 85 -6.53 14.29 3.83
CA ASP A 85 -6.45 15.44 4.74
C ASP A 85 -7.13 15.19 6.10
N GLN A 86 -8.13 14.30 6.14
CA GLN A 86 -8.84 13.92 7.38
C GLN A 86 -8.11 12.87 8.22
N LEU A 87 -7.14 12.15 7.64
CA LEU A 87 -6.39 11.13 8.37
C LEU A 87 -5.35 11.77 9.30
N ASP A 88 -5.31 11.34 10.56
CA ASP A 88 -4.21 11.71 11.47
C ASP A 88 -2.97 10.89 11.11
N ILE A 89 -2.18 11.43 10.19
CA ILE A 89 -0.97 10.79 9.64
C ILE A 89 0.16 10.87 10.68
N ARG A 90 0.28 9.81 11.48
CA ARG A 90 1.38 9.58 12.43
C ARG A 90 1.88 8.14 12.33
N ALA A 91 3.13 7.91 12.71
CA ALA A 91 3.76 6.59 12.58
C ALA A 91 3.05 5.50 13.39
N ASP A 92 2.49 5.84 14.55
CA ASP A 92 1.77 4.95 15.47
C ASP A 92 0.34 4.64 15.01
N THR A 93 -0.31 5.56 14.29
CA THR A 93 -1.69 5.40 13.79
C THR A 93 -1.77 4.85 12.37
N MET A 94 -0.67 4.90 11.59
CA MET A 94 -0.67 4.57 10.16
C MET A 94 -1.12 3.12 9.87
N LYS A 95 -0.48 2.13 10.50
CA LYS A 95 -0.81 0.71 10.31
C LYS A 95 -2.29 0.41 10.61
N PRO A 96 -2.83 0.74 11.81
CA PRO A 96 -4.24 0.47 12.10
C PRO A 96 -5.20 1.27 11.21
N THR A 97 -4.82 2.45 10.73
CA THR A 97 -5.61 3.23 9.75
C THR A 97 -5.74 2.49 8.42
N ILE A 98 -4.61 2.02 7.86
CA ILE A 98 -4.60 1.29 6.59
C ILE A 98 -5.39 -0.02 6.72
N GLU A 99 -5.22 -0.75 7.81
CA GLU A 99 -5.97 -1.98 8.08
C GLU A 99 -7.48 -1.71 8.23
N GLY A 100 -7.86 -0.63 8.91
CA GLY A 100 -9.26 -0.22 9.07
C GLY A 100 -9.93 0.06 7.72
N VAL A 101 -9.32 0.92 6.90
CA VAL A 101 -9.81 1.25 5.55
C VAL A 101 -9.91 -0.01 4.68
N ALA A 102 -8.92 -0.90 4.75
CA ALA A 102 -8.95 -2.14 4.00
C ALA A 102 -10.09 -3.07 4.45
N ASN A 103 -10.31 -3.22 5.76
CA ASN A 103 -11.38 -4.06 6.28
C ASN A 103 -12.77 -3.55 5.82
N GLU A 104 -12.98 -2.23 5.81
CA GLU A 104 -14.21 -1.63 5.28
C GLU A 104 -14.36 -1.88 3.78
N LEU A 105 -13.30 -1.61 3.01
CA LEU A 105 -13.30 -1.75 1.56
C LEU A 105 -13.60 -3.18 1.09
N PHE A 106 -13.11 -4.18 1.83
CA PHE A 106 -13.28 -5.60 1.48
C PHE A 106 -14.40 -6.30 2.25
N GLY A 107 -15.14 -5.59 3.12
CA GLY A 107 -16.18 -6.17 3.97
C GLY A 107 -17.31 -6.88 3.21
N GLU A 108 -17.68 -6.37 2.03
CA GLU A 108 -18.72 -6.98 1.18
C GLU A 108 -18.15 -7.93 0.10
N GLY A 109 -16.85 -8.22 0.14
CA GLY A 109 -16.19 -9.12 -0.79
C GLY A 109 -14.98 -8.52 -1.51
N ILE A 110 -14.12 -9.42 -2.00
CA ILE A 110 -12.89 -9.09 -2.71
C ILE A 110 -13.16 -9.12 -4.23
N LYS A 111 -12.72 -8.05 -4.92
CA LYS A 111 -12.76 -7.92 -6.37
C LYS A 111 -11.53 -7.11 -6.82
N TRP A 112 -11.11 -7.30 -8.07
CA TRP A 112 -9.98 -6.54 -8.62
C TRP A 112 -10.17 -5.02 -8.51
N SER A 113 -11.36 -4.47 -8.77
CA SER A 113 -11.62 -3.03 -8.63
C SER A 113 -11.37 -2.49 -7.21
N ARG A 114 -11.74 -3.26 -6.19
CA ARG A 114 -11.47 -2.92 -4.78
C ARG A 114 -9.99 -3.06 -4.43
N ILE A 115 -9.30 -4.05 -5.00
CA ILE A 115 -7.84 -4.18 -4.87
C ILE A 115 -7.17 -2.93 -5.46
N VAL A 116 -7.54 -2.52 -6.68
CA VAL A 116 -6.98 -1.30 -7.27
C VAL A 116 -7.29 -0.07 -6.42
N ALA A 117 -8.51 0.09 -5.91
CA ALA A 117 -8.85 1.20 -5.02
C ALA A 117 -7.97 1.23 -3.76
N PHE A 118 -7.63 0.07 -3.20
CA PHE A 118 -6.71 -0.02 -2.07
C PHE A 118 -5.28 0.41 -2.44
N PHE A 119 -4.80 0.03 -3.62
CA PHE A 119 -3.52 0.50 -4.14
C PHE A 119 -3.51 2.03 -4.33
N VAL A 120 -4.58 2.59 -4.91
CA VAL A 120 -4.76 4.04 -5.06
C VAL A 120 -4.68 4.73 -3.72
N PHE A 121 -5.47 4.28 -2.74
CA PHE A 121 -5.47 4.81 -1.37
C PHE A 121 -4.06 4.87 -0.79
N GLY A 122 -3.30 3.78 -0.86
CA GLY A 122 -1.93 3.75 -0.36
C GLY A 122 -0.98 4.69 -1.10
N SER A 123 -1.10 4.82 -2.42
CA SER A 123 -0.27 5.75 -3.18
C SER A 123 -0.58 7.21 -2.91
N GLU A 124 -1.86 7.58 -2.81
CA GLU A 124 -2.25 8.96 -2.48
C GLU A 124 -1.78 9.32 -1.07
N LEU A 125 -1.89 8.40 -0.12
CA LEU A 125 -1.36 8.59 1.24
C LEU A 125 0.17 8.72 1.25
N ALA A 126 0.88 7.91 0.45
CA ALA A 126 2.33 8.01 0.31
C ALA A 126 2.76 9.33 -0.33
N VAL A 127 2.03 9.80 -1.35
CA VAL A 127 2.24 11.10 -1.98
C VAL A 127 1.96 12.24 -1.00
N HIS A 128 0.92 12.15 -0.18
CA HIS A 128 0.65 13.14 0.87
C HIS A 128 1.76 13.18 1.94
N CYS A 129 2.37 12.03 2.25
CA CYS A 129 3.51 11.96 3.17
C CYS A 129 4.81 12.59 2.61
N LYS A 130 4.90 12.83 1.29
CA LYS A 130 6.10 13.40 0.64
C LYS A 130 6.40 14.81 1.15
N ASP A 131 5.37 15.62 1.39
CA ASP A 131 5.52 17.02 1.81
C ASP A 131 6.08 17.13 3.24
N ARG A 132 6.08 16.02 3.98
CA ARG A 132 6.63 15.89 5.34
C ARG A 132 8.01 15.23 5.37
N ASN A 133 8.64 15.00 4.21
CA ASN A 133 9.97 14.37 4.03
C ASN A 133 10.17 13.07 4.83
N SER A 134 9.09 12.32 5.05
CA SER A 134 9.07 11.20 6.00
C SER A 134 9.10 9.87 5.26
N PHE A 135 10.28 9.51 4.75
CA PHE A 135 10.51 8.19 4.14
C PHE A 135 10.05 7.03 5.04
N ASP A 136 10.15 7.20 6.37
CA ASP A 136 9.67 6.22 7.34
C ASP A 136 8.17 5.99 7.27
N LEU A 137 7.36 7.03 7.04
CA LEU A 137 5.92 6.89 6.86
C LEU A 137 5.59 6.12 5.58
N ILE A 138 6.28 6.43 4.49
CA ILE A 138 6.13 5.70 3.21
C ILE A 138 6.52 4.23 3.38
N ASN A 139 7.57 3.93 4.15
CA ASN A 139 7.97 2.57 4.48
C ASN A 139 6.90 1.84 5.29
N ILE A 140 6.26 2.50 6.26
CA ILE A 140 5.16 1.93 7.04
C ILE A 140 3.94 1.65 6.14
N ILE A 141 3.63 2.56 5.21
CA ILE A 141 2.54 2.36 4.23
C ILE A 141 2.82 1.11 3.38
N ALA A 142 4.00 1.05 2.74
CA ALA A 142 4.40 -0.07 1.91
C ALA A 142 4.34 -1.39 2.68
N TYR A 143 4.84 -1.41 3.91
CA TYR A 143 4.83 -2.58 4.78
C TYR A 143 3.40 -3.01 5.15
N SER A 144 2.58 -2.08 5.65
CA SER A 144 1.22 -2.39 6.13
C SER A 144 0.32 -2.86 4.98
N GLN A 145 0.43 -2.22 3.82
CA GLN A 145 -0.30 -2.62 2.62
C GLN A 145 0.14 -3.99 2.12
N SER A 146 1.44 -4.26 2.09
CA SER A 146 1.97 -5.57 1.68
C SER A 146 1.54 -6.67 2.64
N ALA A 147 1.62 -6.44 3.95
CA ALA A 147 1.20 -7.39 4.96
C ALA A 147 -0.29 -7.75 4.82
N TYR A 148 -1.17 -6.75 4.67
CA TYR A 148 -2.60 -6.98 4.48
C TYR A 148 -2.88 -7.78 3.20
N ILE A 149 -2.23 -7.43 2.09
CA ILE A 149 -2.39 -8.15 0.82
C ILE A 149 -1.92 -9.60 1.00
N SER A 150 -0.71 -9.83 1.53
CA SER A 150 -0.16 -11.17 1.73
C SER A 150 -1.03 -12.05 2.62
N GLU A 151 -1.58 -11.49 3.70
CA GLU A 151 -2.38 -12.25 4.66
C GLU A 151 -3.80 -12.52 4.16
N LYS A 152 -4.49 -11.48 3.65
CA LYS A 152 -5.94 -11.52 3.46
C LYS A 152 -6.37 -11.60 1.99
N LEU A 153 -5.61 -11.00 1.08
CA LEU A 153 -6.02 -10.87 -0.32
C LEU A 153 -5.32 -11.88 -1.24
N LEU A 154 -4.11 -12.30 -0.89
CA LEU A 154 -3.29 -13.20 -1.69
C LEU A 154 -3.96 -14.55 -1.99
N PRO A 155 -4.68 -15.20 -1.05
CA PRO A 155 -5.44 -16.41 -1.38
C PRO A 155 -6.44 -16.18 -2.51
N TRP A 156 -7.22 -15.10 -2.43
CA TRP A 156 -8.20 -14.75 -3.47
C TRP A 156 -7.50 -14.38 -4.79
N ILE A 157 -6.42 -13.60 -4.74
CA ILE A 157 -5.62 -13.24 -5.93
C ILE A 157 -5.16 -14.51 -6.65
N ASN A 158 -4.62 -15.49 -5.91
CA ASN A 158 -4.16 -16.75 -6.48
C ASN A 158 -5.30 -17.55 -7.14
N ASP A 159 -6.47 -17.61 -6.49
CA ASP A 159 -7.65 -18.28 -7.03
C ASP A 159 -8.21 -17.59 -8.30
N HIS A 160 -7.85 -16.33 -8.54
CA HIS A 160 -8.31 -15.51 -9.66
C HIS A 160 -7.21 -15.20 -10.69
N GLY A 161 -6.30 -16.16 -10.88
CA GLY A 161 -5.25 -16.10 -11.92
C GLY A 161 -3.96 -15.40 -11.48
N GLY A 162 -3.79 -15.19 -10.17
CA GLY A 162 -2.66 -14.47 -9.61
C GLY A 162 -2.61 -13.01 -10.08
N TRP A 163 -1.43 -12.41 -10.02
CA TRP A 163 -1.24 -11.03 -10.47
C TRP A 163 -1.51 -10.81 -11.97
N ILE A 164 -1.48 -11.86 -12.80
CA ILE A 164 -1.87 -11.76 -14.22
C ILE A 164 -3.37 -11.46 -14.36
N GLY A 165 -4.20 -11.83 -13.37
CA GLY A 165 -5.63 -11.54 -13.37
C GLY A 165 -5.94 -10.05 -13.49
N VAL A 166 -5.08 -9.17 -12.95
CA VAL A 166 -5.26 -7.72 -13.06
C VAL A 166 -5.05 -7.21 -14.49
N GLU A 167 -4.21 -7.87 -15.28
CA GLU A 167 -3.97 -7.51 -16.69
C GLU A 167 -5.21 -7.78 -17.56
N GLY A 168 -6.09 -8.69 -17.13
CA GLY A 168 -7.33 -9.04 -17.82
C GLY A 168 -8.54 -8.19 -17.42
N VAL A 169 -8.38 -7.21 -16.53
CA VAL A 169 -9.47 -6.32 -16.12
C VAL A 169 -9.78 -5.35 -17.25
N ASN A 170 -10.92 -5.55 -17.91
CA ASN A 170 -11.40 -4.65 -18.95
C ASN A 170 -11.76 -3.27 -18.38
N HIS A 171 -11.06 -2.23 -18.84
CA HIS A 171 -11.28 -0.82 -18.48
C HIS A 171 -12.74 -0.37 -18.53
N THR A 172 -13.53 -0.93 -19.46
CA THR A 172 -14.93 -0.54 -19.69
C THR A 172 -15.92 -0.94 -18.60
N ASN A 173 -15.60 -1.90 -17.73
CA ASN A 173 -16.46 -2.33 -16.62
C ASN A 173 -15.84 -2.07 -15.24
N PHE A 174 -14.79 -1.26 -15.19
CA PHE A 174 -14.00 -1.07 -13.99
C PHE A 174 -14.67 -0.14 -12.96
N LEU A 175 -15.53 0.76 -13.43
CA LEU A 175 -16.23 1.77 -12.64
C LEU A 175 -17.75 1.54 -12.54
N THR A 176 -18.26 0.49 -13.20
CA THR A 176 -19.69 0.12 -13.28
C THR A 176 -20.01 -1.08 -12.40
#